data_AF-A0A8S9IA97-F1
#
_entry.id   AF-A0A8S9IA97-F1
#
_cell.length_a   1.000
_cell.length_b   1.000
_cell.length_c   1.000
_cell.angle_alpha   90.00
_cell.angle_beta   90.00
_cell.angle_gamma   90.00
#
_symmetry.space_group_name_H-M   'P 1'
#
loop_
_entity.id
_entity.type
_entity.pdbx_description
1 polymer ?
#
loop_
_entity_poly.entity_id
_entity_poly.type
_entity_poly.pdbx_seq_one_letter_code
_entity_poly.pdbx_strand_id
1 'polypeptide(L)'
;MKQGYVWILTNAITDGLSLMNETEFDTMQGVLGVKTYVPRSEELEAFKSRWKNRFPLSDLSVYGLWAYDATTALALAIEESGTSNLTFVKTDAMRNMSGGLGVSQYGPKLFQTLSGVRFKGLAGDFRFINRELQPSVFEIVNVNGHGGRTIGYWMKEHGLLKNVDQTKATMTTFSTWKDRLRPVIWPGDTTFVPKGWEIPTNGKRLKIGVPNNSGSPQFVKVTRDPITNSTTFSGFCIEYFEAVIQAMPYDASSDFFPIEDLDYETLVYQVYL
;
A
#
# COMPACT_ATOMS: atom_id res chain seq x y z
N MET A 1 -17.46 0.66 1.49
CA MET A 1 -16.80 -0.41 2.30
C MET A 1 -17.47 -0.56 3.66
N LYS A 2 -17.35 -1.72 4.33
CA LYS A 2 -17.93 -1.95 5.67
C LYS A 2 -16.91 -1.63 6.78
N GLN A 3 -17.42 -1.26 7.95
CA GLN A 3 -16.62 -1.11 9.18
C GLN A 3 -15.84 -2.40 9.47
N GLY A 4 -14.62 -2.27 9.99
CA GLY A 4 -13.73 -3.41 10.31
C GLY A 4 -12.71 -3.79 9.22
N TYR A 5 -12.80 -3.20 8.01
CA TYR A 5 -11.88 -3.45 6.90
C TYR A 5 -11.07 -2.22 6.51
N VAL A 6 -9.84 -2.46 6.05
CA VAL A 6 -8.94 -1.43 5.50
C VAL A 6 -8.45 -1.88 4.14
N TRP A 7 -8.51 -0.98 3.17
CA TRP A 7 -7.92 -1.17 1.84
C TRP A 7 -6.78 -0.18 1.65
N ILE A 8 -5.69 -0.67 1.09
CA ILE A 8 -4.51 0.14 0.77
C ILE A 8 -4.30 0.09 -0.74
N LEU A 9 -4.27 1.25 -1.37
CA LEU A 9 -4.05 1.40 -2.80
C LEU A 9 -2.64 1.89 -3.10
N THR A 10 -2.10 1.38 -4.21
CA THR A 10 -0.84 1.86 -4.77
C THR A 10 -1.09 3.13 -5.60
N ASN A 11 0.00 3.78 -6.01
CA ASN A 11 -0.03 4.97 -6.83
C ASN A 11 -0.68 4.75 -8.20
N ALA A 12 -0.64 3.52 -8.73
CA ALA A 12 -1.33 3.17 -9.97
C ALA A 12 -2.81 3.54 -10.00
N ILE A 13 -3.49 3.46 -8.84
CA ILE A 13 -4.91 3.83 -8.70
C ILE A 13 -5.02 5.22 -8.05
N THR A 14 -4.22 5.47 -7.02
CA THR A 14 -4.36 6.70 -6.21
C THR A 14 -4.00 7.97 -6.99
N ASP A 15 -3.12 7.88 -8.00
CA ASP A 15 -2.79 8.98 -8.90
C ASP A 15 -3.96 9.39 -9.82
N GLY A 16 -4.93 8.49 -9.98
CA GLY A 16 -6.17 8.70 -10.73
C GLY A 16 -7.35 9.15 -9.88
N LEU A 17 -7.21 9.35 -8.56
CA LEU A 17 -8.35 9.76 -7.72
C LEU A 17 -9.04 11.03 -8.21
N SER A 18 -8.30 11.99 -8.76
CA SER A 18 -8.90 13.22 -9.31
C SER A 18 -9.77 12.99 -10.54
N LEU A 19 -9.68 11.81 -11.17
CA LEU A 19 -10.48 11.42 -12.33
C LEU A 19 -11.76 10.67 -11.94
N MET A 20 -11.90 10.30 -10.67
CA MET A 20 -13.02 9.50 -10.19
C MET A 20 -14.26 10.36 -9.97
N ASN A 21 -15.42 9.77 -10.22
CA ASN A 21 -16.72 10.38 -9.96
C ASN A 21 -17.20 10.11 -8.52
N GLU A 22 -18.31 10.76 -8.13
CA GLU A 22 -18.87 10.63 -6.79
C GLU A 22 -19.23 9.18 -6.41
N THR A 23 -19.81 8.43 -7.34
CA THR A 23 -20.21 7.03 -7.08
C THR A 23 -19.02 6.11 -6.83
N GLU A 24 -17.88 6.38 -7.48
CA GLU A 24 -16.64 5.65 -7.24
C GLU A 24 -16.10 5.97 -5.84
N PHE A 25 -16.10 7.24 -5.44
CA PHE A 25 -15.69 7.65 -4.10
C PHE A 25 -16.57 7.04 -2.99
N ASP A 26 -17.89 6.94 -3.20
CA ASP A 26 -18.80 6.32 -2.23
C ASP A 26 -18.44 4.86 -1.93
N THR A 27 -17.88 4.14 -2.91
CA THR A 27 -17.42 2.76 -2.69
C THR A 27 -16.10 2.68 -1.91
N MET A 28 -15.29 3.75 -1.96
CA MET A 28 -13.90 3.82 -1.48
C MET A 28 -13.73 4.53 -0.13
N GLN A 29 -14.82 4.78 0.59
CA GLN A 29 -14.76 5.39 1.91
C GLN A 29 -13.84 4.62 2.86
N GLY A 30 -12.91 5.32 3.51
CA GLY A 30 -11.93 4.75 4.43
C GLY A 30 -10.68 4.15 3.79
N VAL A 31 -10.55 4.21 2.46
CA VAL A 31 -9.35 3.72 1.77
C VAL A 31 -8.13 4.57 2.13
N LEU A 32 -7.00 3.90 2.30
CA LEU A 32 -5.68 4.53 2.31
C LEU A 32 -5.01 4.34 0.96
N GLY A 33 -4.30 5.35 0.49
CA GLY A 33 -3.61 5.31 -0.80
C GLY A 33 -2.26 6.01 -0.73
N VAL A 34 -1.37 5.60 -1.63
CA VAL A 34 -0.09 6.27 -1.87
C VAL A 34 -0.22 6.99 -3.21
N LYS A 35 -0.05 8.31 -3.23
CA LYS A 35 -0.15 9.13 -4.44
C LYS A 35 1.19 9.80 -4.72
N THR A 36 1.57 9.94 -5.98
CA THR A 36 2.78 10.65 -6.40
C THR A 36 2.67 12.13 -6.07
N TYR A 37 3.61 12.65 -5.28
CA TYR A 37 3.66 14.08 -4.96
C TYR A 37 4.24 14.86 -6.14
N VAL A 38 3.47 15.84 -6.61
CA VAL A 38 3.92 16.82 -7.60
C VAL A 38 4.01 18.19 -6.94
N PRO A 39 5.21 18.77 -6.81
CA PRO A 39 5.38 20.10 -6.24
C PRO A 39 4.58 21.14 -7.04
N ARG A 40 3.88 22.03 -6.32
CA ARG A 40 3.19 23.15 -6.98
C ARG A 40 4.20 24.14 -7.53
N SER A 41 4.01 24.56 -8.78
CA SER A 41 4.77 25.63 -9.43
C SER A 41 3.85 26.48 -10.30
N GLU A 42 4.29 27.70 -10.62
CA GLU A 42 3.54 28.58 -11.53
C GLU A 42 3.43 27.98 -12.93
N GLU A 43 4.49 27.33 -13.41
CA GLU A 43 4.53 26.66 -14.71
C GLU A 43 3.52 25.50 -14.79
N LEU A 44 3.40 24.72 -13.71
CA LEU A 44 2.43 23.62 -13.63
C LEU A 44 0.99 24.14 -13.63
N GLU A 45 0.69 25.18 -12.87
CA GLU A 45 -0.65 25.76 -12.83
C GLU A 45 -1.02 26.43 -14.17
N ALA A 46 -0.06 27.13 -14.80
CA ALA A 46 -0.24 27.65 -16.14
C ALA A 46 -0.46 26.53 -17.18
N PHE A 47 0.28 25.42 -17.07
CA PHE A 47 0.09 24.25 -17.94
C PHE A 47 -1.28 23.61 -17.75
N LYS A 48 -1.71 23.36 -16.50
CA LYS A 48 -3.05 22.84 -16.20
C LYS A 48 -4.16 23.73 -16.75
N SER A 49 -4.01 25.05 -16.65
CA SER A 49 -4.95 26.01 -17.22
C SER A 49 -5.03 25.88 -18.76
N ARG A 50 -3.88 25.85 -19.45
CA ARG A 50 -3.83 25.62 -20.90
C ARG A 50 -4.41 24.26 -21.30
N TRP A 51 -4.11 23.23 -20.53
CA TRP A 51 -4.61 21.87 -20.76
C TRP A 51 -6.13 21.83 -20.68
N LYS A 52 -6.72 22.35 -19.60
CA LYS A 52 -8.17 22.40 -19.39
C LYS A 52 -8.89 23.18 -20.49
N ASN A 53 -8.30 24.28 -20.96
CA ASN A 53 -8.88 25.06 -22.06
C ASN A 53 -8.86 24.30 -23.39
N ARG A 54 -7.84 23.46 -23.62
CA ARG A 54 -7.68 22.69 -24.86
C ARG A 54 -8.43 21.36 -24.84
N PHE A 55 -8.52 20.73 -23.67
CA PHE A 55 -9.14 19.43 -23.44
C PHE A 55 -10.12 19.53 -22.27
N PRO A 56 -11.31 20.15 -22.47
CA PRO A 56 -12.25 20.44 -21.38
C PRO A 56 -12.82 19.20 -20.68
N LEU A 57 -12.81 18.05 -21.37
CA LEU A 57 -13.33 16.77 -20.89
C LEU A 57 -12.23 15.82 -20.41
N SER A 58 -10.96 16.26 -20.38
CA SER A 58 -9.84 15.39 -20.01
C SER A 58 -9.02 16.02 -18.90
N ASP A 59 -9.12 15.42 -17.72
CA ASP A 59 -8.28 15.78 -16.59
C ASP A 59 -6.86 15.22 -16.74
N LEU A 60 -5.92 15.95 -16.15
CA LEU A 60 -4.50 15.69 -16.28
C LEU A 60 -3.98 14.91 -15.06
N SER A 61 -3.64 13.64 -15.27
CA SER A 61 -2.97 12.81 -14.26
C SER A 61 -1.46 13.06 -14.23
N VAL A 62 -0.78 12.52 -13.21
CA VAL A 62 0.69 12.57 -13.13
C VAL A 62 1.38 11.92 -14.33
N TYR A 63 0.76 10.90 -14.94
CA TYR A 63 1.29 10.25 -16.13
C TYR A 63 1.37 11.20 -17.32
N GLY A 64 0.40 12.12 -17.46
CA GLY A 64 0.46 13.18 -18.47
C GLY A 64 1.60 14.16 -18.22
N LEU A 65 1.87 14.49 -16.96
CA LEU A 65 3.01 15.32 -16.58
C LEU A 65 4.34 14.63 -16.88
N TRP A 66 4.47 13.34 -16.56
CA TRP A 66 5.65 12.55 -16.88
C TRP A 66 5.86 12.40 -18.38
N ALA A 67 4.79 12.23 -19.17
CA ALA A 67 4.91 12.19 -20.62
C ALA A 67 5.44 13.53 -21.17
N TYR A 68 4.96 14.66 -20.63
CA TYR A 68 5.46 15.99 -20.99
C TYR A 68 6.94 16.16 -20.66
N ASP A 69 7.33 15.82 -19.43
CA ASP A 69 8.72 15.95 -18.98
C ASP A 69 9.65 14.98 -19.72
N ALA A 70 9.24 13.72 -19.95
CA ALA A 70 10.01 12.76 -20.72
C ALA A 70 10.21 13.20 -22.18
N THR A 71 9.19 13.80 -22.79
CA THR A 71 9.30 14.37 -24.16
C THR A 71 10.27 15.53 -24.18
N THR A 72 10.20 16.41 -23.17
CA THR A 72 11.12 17.54 -23.00
C THR A 72 12.56 17.05 -22.82
N ALA A 73 12.77 16.01 -21.99
CA ALA A 73 14.06 15.42 -21.76
C ALA A 73 14.67 14.83 -23.05
N LEU A 74 13.86 14.14 -23.83
CA LEU A 74 14.26 13.60 -25.13
C LEU A 74 14.62 14.71 -26.11
N ALA A 75 13.83 15.79 -26.17
CA ALA A 75 14.11 16.93 -27.04
C ALA A 75 15.45 17.60 -26.69
N LEU A 76 15.71 17.86 -25.41
CA LEU A 76 16.98 18.43 -24.93
C LEU A 76 18.16 17.50 -25.28
N ALA A 77 18.00 16.18 -25.10
CA ALA A 77 19.03 15.22 -25.43
C ALA A 77 19.34 15.18 -26.94
N ILE A 78 18.32 15.27 -27.79
CA ILE A 78 18.49 15.32 -29.25
C ILE A 78 19.17 16.62 -29.67
N GLU A 79 18.77 17.76 -29.10
CA GLU A 79 19.36 19.06 -29.37
C GLU A 79 20.86 19.07 -29.04
N GLU A 80 21.23 18.55 -27.87
CA GLU A 80 22.63 18.51 -27.43
C GLU A 80 23.45 17.44 -28.17
N SER A 81 22.88 16.27 -28.45
CA SER A 81 23.58 15.23 -29.21
C SER A 81 23.70 15.56 -30.71
N GLY A 82 22.90 16.50 -31.21
CA GLY A 82 22.76 16.82 -32.62
C GLY A 82 22.16 15.65 -33.42
N THR A 83 21.94 15.85 -34.71
CA THR A 83 21.31 14.85 -35.61
C THR A 83 22.28 14.26 -36.62
N SER A 84 23.59 14.45 -36.43
CA SER A 84 24.62 13.84 -37.25
C SER A 84 24.70 12.33 -36.99
N ASN A 85 24.75 11.53 -38.06
CA ASN A 85 24.97 10.08 -38.05
C ASN A 85 23.80 9.21 -37.53
N LEU A 86 22.57 9.48 -38.01
CA LEU A 86 21.36 8.66 -37.78
C LEU A 86 21.37 7.31 -38.54
N THR A 87 22.54 6.72 -38.75
CA THR A 87 22.71 5.50 -39.54
C THR A 87 22.51 4.24 -38.68
N PHE A 88 22.17 3.14 -39.35
CA PHE A 88 22.01 1.83 -38.75
C PHE A 88 23.00 0.85 -39.38
N VAL A 89 23.71 0.10 -38.55
CA VAL A 89 24.58 -0.99 -39.01
C VAL A 89 23.73 -2.26 -39.05
N LYS A 90 23.56 -2.82 -40.26
CA LYS A 90 22.85 -4.10 -40.43
C LYS A 90 23.59 -5.20 -39.69
N THR A 91 22.84 -6.06 -39.02
CA THR A 91 23.38 -7.26 -38.39
C THR A 91 22.98 -8.50 -39.19
N ASP A 92 23.83 -9.52 -39.23
CA ASP A 92 23.54 -10.76 -39.95
C ASP A 92 22.32 -11.45 -39.34
N ALA A 93 21.23 -11.52 -40.13
CA ALA A 93 19.96 -12.10 -39.71
C ALA A 93 20.07 -13.57 -39.27
N MET A 94 21.12 -14.27 -39.72
CA MET A 94 21.35 -15.69 -39.42
C MET A 94 22.02 -15.94 -38.06
N ARG A 95 22.60 -14.90 -37.43
CA ARG A 95 23.35 -15.02 -36.16
C ARG A 95 22.64 -14.41 -34.95
N ASN A 96 21.65 -13.56 -35.15
CA ASN A 96 20.99 -12.82 -34.07
C ASN A 96 19.49 -13.14 -33.98
N MET A 97 18.99 -13.35 -32.75
CA MET A 97 17.56 -13.56 -32.47
C MET A 97 16.66 -12.36 -32.85
N SER A 98 17.24 -11.21 -33.21
CA SER A 98 16.53 -9.99 -33.59
C SER A 98 16.09 -9.94 -35.05
N GLY A 99 16.29 -11.01 -35.83
CA GLY A 99 15.82 -11.10 -37.23
C GLY A 99 16.50 -10.12 -38.19
N GLY A 100 17.75 -9.71 -37.90
CA GLY A 100 18.51 -8.79 -38.76
C GLY A 100 18.22 -7.31 -38.53
N LEU A 101 17.57 -6.94 -37.40
CA LEU A 101 17.39 -5.53 -37.03
C LEU A 101 18.75 -4.82 -36.91
N GLY A 102 18.90 -3.69 -37.60
CA GLY A 102 20.13 -2.91 -37.57
C GLY A 102 20.32 -2.19 -36.23
N VAL A 103 21.56 -2.03 -35.79
CA VAL A 103 21.90 -1.29 -34.56
C VAL A 103 22.19 0.17 -34.91
N SER A 104 21.48 1.09 -34.26
CA SER A 104 21.69 2.54 -34.44
C SER A 104 23.07 2.95 -33.95
N GLN A 105 23.85 3.62 -34.80
CA GLN A 105 25.13 4.23 -34.41
C GLN A 105 24.94 5.51 -33.58
N TYR A 106 23.77 6.13 -33.69
CA TYR A 106 23.38 7.30 -32.91
C TYR A 106 22.96 6.94 -31.48
N GLY A 107 22.44 5.72 -31.27
CA GLY A 107 21.92 5.25 -29.99
C GLY A 107 22.86 5.46 -28.79
N PRO A 108 24.15 5.07 -28.85
CA PRO A 108 25.09 5.29 -27.73
C PRO A 108 25.28 6.76 -27.37
N LYS A 109 25.38 7.65 -28.38
CA LYS A 109 25.52 9.09 -28.15
C LYS A 109 24.25 9.67 -27.53
N LEU A 110 23.08 9.36 -28.09
CA LEU A 110 21.80 9.79 -27.55
C LEU A 110 21.60 9.30 -26.10
N PHE A 111 21.93 8.04 -25.81
CA PHE A 111 21.85 7.48 -24.48
C PHE A 111 22.74 8.23 -23.48
N GLN A 112 23.98 8.53 -23.87
CA GLN A 112 24.92 9.29 -23.04
C GLN A 112 24.38 10.69 -22.73
N THR A 113 23.90 11.41 -23.74
CA THR A 113 23.35 12.75 -23.57
C THR A 113 22.06 12.72 -22.74
N LEU A 114 21.12 11.82 -23.03
CA LEU A 114 19.86 11.68 -22.29
C LEU A 114 20.11 11.35 -20.81
N SER A 115 21.12 10.53 -20.51
CA SER A 115 21.49 10.21 -19.12
C SER A 115 21.99 11.42 -18.33
N GLY A 116 22.49 12.45 -19.01
CA GLY A 116 22.96 13.69 -18.41
C GLY A 116 21.90 14.79 -18.30
N VAL A 117 20.72 14.60 -18.90
CA VAL A 117 19.67 15.63 -18.92
C VAL A 117 19.19 15.95 -17.50
N ARG A 118 19.17 17.25 -17.19
CA ARG A 118 18.65 17.78 -15.94
C ARG A 118 17.93 19.10 -16.17
N PHE A 119 16.69 19.19 -15.71
CA PHE A 119 15.89 20.42 -15.74
C PHE A 119 14.78 20.38 -14.69
N LYS A 120 14.09 21.51 -14.50
CA LYS A 120 12.90 21.58 -13.66
C LYS A 120 11.68 21.40 -14.55
N GLY A 121 11.06 20.22 -14.48
CA GLY A 121 9.87 19.85 -15.24
C GLY A 121 8.57 20.22 -14.52
N LEU A 122 7.45 19.85 -15.13
CA LEU A 122 6.12 20.03 -14.56
C LEU A 122 5.85 19.09 -13.37
N ALA A 123 6.45 17.90 -13.39
CA ALA A 123 6.35 16.91 -12.32
C ALA A 123 7.41 17.10 -11.20
N GLY A 124 8.25 18.12 -11.30
CA GLY A 124 9.35 18.40 -10.36
C GLY A 124 10.73 18.36 -11.03
N ASP A 125 11.77 18.14 -10.24
CA ASP A 125 13.14 18.05 -10.75
C ASP A 125 13.33 16.78 -11.58
N PHE A 126 13.62 16.93 -12.87
CA PHE A 126 13.91 15.83 -13.77
C PHE A 126 15.40 15.59 -13.81
N ARG A 127 15.84 14.41 -13.34
CA ARG A 127 17.21 13.91 -13.49
C ARG A 127 17.26 12.40 -13.34
N PHE A 128 18.23 11.77 -13.99
CA PHE A 128 18.52 10.36 -13.79
C PHE A 128 19.56 10.16 -12.67
N ILE A 129 19.32 9.18 -11.81
CA ILE A 129 20.26 8.68 -10.79
C ILE A 129 20.36 7.18 -11.03
N ASN A 130 21.56 6.67 -11.29
CA ASN A 130 21.77 5.26 -11.62
C ASN A 130 20.89 4.74 -12.77
N ARG A 131 20.61 5.60 -13.77
CA ARG A 131 19.74 5.33 -14.93
C ARG A 131 18.24 5.20 -14.62
N GLU A 132 17.84 5.51 -13.41
CA GLU A 132 16.44 5.62 -13.00
C GLU A 132 16.07 7.09 -12.79
N LEU A 133 14.81 7.45 -13.00
CA LEU A 133 14.34 8.77 -12.59
C LEU A 133 14.52 8.92 -11.07
N GLN A 134 14.91 10.12 -10.62
CA GLN A 134 15.04 10.40 -9.19
C GLN A 134 13.81 9.89 -8.40
N PRO A 135 14.02 9.21 -7.24
CA PRO A 135 12.93 8.71 -6.42
C PRO A 135 11.89 9.80 -6.09
N SER A 136 10.62 9.50 -6.32
CA SER A 136 9.53 10.42 -6.05
C SER A 136 9.22 10.52 -4.55
N VAL A 137 8.79 11.71 -4.12
CA VAL A 137 8.08 11.87 -2.85
C VAL A 137 6.66 11.34 -3.06
N PHE A 138 6.09 10.71 -2.05
CA PHE A 138 4.69 10.26 -2.09
C PHE A 138 3.85 11.02 -1.07
N GLU A 139 2.62 11.34 -1.45
CA GLU A 139 1.54 11.71 -0.54
C GLU A 139 0.88 10.44 0.00
N ILE A 140 0.62 10.42 1.31
CA ILE A 140 -0.27 9.44 1.92
C ILE A 140 -1.66 10.05 1.95
N VAL A 141 -2.61 9.38 1.32
CA VAL A 141 -3.97 9.86 1.09
C VAL A 141 -4.96 8.98 1.83
N ASN A 142 -5.97 9.59 2.45
CA ASN A 142 -7.13 8.91 3.01
C ASN A 142 -8.38 9.38 2.27
N VAL A 143 -9.15 8.45 1.71
CA VAL A 143 -10.39 8.74 1.00
C VAL A 143 -11.53 8.85 2.01
N ASN A 144 -12.15 10.03 2.07
CA ASN A 144 -13.35 10.29 2.87
C ASN A 144 -14.22 11.35 2.18
N GLY A 145 -15.53 11.11 2.10
CA GLY A 145 -16.46 11.91 1.31
C GLY A 145 -16.12 11.86 -0.17
N HIS A 146 -16.16 13.02 -0.85
CA HIS A 146 -16.01 13.14 -2.30
C HIS A 146 -14.54 13.27 -2.77
N GLY A 147 -13.56 12.83 -1.98
CA GLY A 147 -12.16 13.00 -2.39
C GLY A 147 -11.12 12.33 -1.51
N GLY A 148 -9.88 12.38 -2.00
CA GLY A 148 -8.69 11.98 -1.25
C GLY A 148 -8.11 13.14 -0.45
N ARG A 149 -8.03 12.99 0.87
CA ARG A 149 -7.35 13.94 1.77
C ARG A 149 -5.91 13.49 2.02
N THR A 150 -4.94 14.36 1.72
CA THR A 150 -3.53 14.13 2.10
C THR A 150 -3.36 14.19 3.62
N ILE A 151 -2.94 13.07 4.21
CA ILE A 151 -2.67 12.93 5.65
C ILE A 151 -1.17 13.00 5.99
N GLY A 152 -0.30 12.95 4.99
CA GLY A 152 1.13 13.16 5.16
C GLY A 152 1.89 12.76 3.92
N TYR A 153 3.19 12.54 4.07
CA TYR A 153 4.11 12.27 2.97
C TYR A 153 5.08 11.16 3.35
N TRP A 154 5.64 10.49 2.36
CA TRP A 154 6.75 9.57 2.52
C TRP A 154 7.91 9.99 1.61
N MET A 155 9.11 10.02 2.19
CA MET A 155 10.35 10.26 1.45
C MET A 155 11.34 9.14 1.75
N LYS A 156 12.08 8.69 0.72
CA LYS A 156 13.06 7.61 0.84
C LYS A 156 14.06 7.81 1.99
N GLU A 157 14.53 9.04 2.18
CA GLU A 157 15.55 9.37 3.19
C GLU A 157 14.97 9.65 4.58
N HIS A 158 13.69 10.05 4.68
CA HIS A 158 13.11 10.58 5.92
C HIS A 158 11.93 9.76 6.46
N GLY A 159 11.43 8.78 5.69
CA GLY A 159 10.23 8.04 6.02
C GLY A 159 8.98 8.92 6.01
N LEU A 160 8.08 8.70 6.97
CA LEU A 160 6.79 9.42 7.07
C LEU A 160 6.96 10.81 7.68
N LEU A 161 6.30 11.80 7.07
CA LEU A 161 6.33 13.21 7.47
C LEU A 161 4.93 13.82 7.39
N LYS A 162 4.59 14.76 8.29
CA LYS A 162 3.31 15.48 8.21
C LYS A 162 3.30 16.47 7.06
N ASN A 163 4.45 17.11 6.80
CA ASN A 163 4.63 18.08 5.73
C ASN A 163 6.01 17.89 5.08
N VAL A 164 6.11 18.22 3.79
CA VAL A 164 7.35 18.12 3.00
C VAL A 164 8.48 19.00 3.57
N ASP A 165 8.14 20.16 4.13
CA ASP A 165 9.11 21.14 4.64
C ASP A 165 9.72 20.78 6.02
N GLN A 166 9.23 19.71 6.66
CA GLN A 166 9.67 19.30 8.01
C GLN A 166 10.98 18.50 8.02
N THR A 167 11.72 18.45 6.91
CA THR A 167 13.00 17.72 6.76
C THR A 167 14.05 18.06 7.82
N LYS A 168 13.95 19.22 8.49
CA LYS A 168 14.91 19.67 9.51
C LYS A 168 14.55 19.34 10.96
N ALA A 169 13.36 18.82 11.26
CA ALA A 169 12.91 18.66 12.64
C ALA A 169 12.63 17.20 13.03
N THR A 170 13.46 16.71 13.95
CA THR A 170 13.19 15.63 14.91
C THR A 170 13.00 14.22 14.33
N MET A 171 14.13 13.54 14.07
CA MET A 171 14.22 12.09 14.32
C MET A 171 14.34 11.86 15.83
N THR A 172 13.27 12.13 16.58
CA THR A 172 13.18 11.62 17.95
C THR A 172 12.98 10.11 17.87
N THR A 173 13.81 9.37 18.60
CA THR A 173 13.87 7.90 18.66
C THR A 173 12.57 7.19 19.09
N PHE A 174 11.51 7.95 19.42
CA PHE A 174 10.24 7.44 19.95
C PHE A 174 8.99 7.87 19.15
N SER A 175 9.11 8.37 17.92
CA SER A 175 7.94 8.80 17.15
C SER A 175 7.17 7.61 16.54
N THR A 176 5.86 7.56 16.75
CA THR A 176 4.96 6.61 16.07
C THR A 176 4.41 7.18 14.77
N TRP A 177 3.74 6.36 13.95
CA TRP A 177 3.08 6.85 12.72
C TRP A 177 2.02 7.92 13.01
N LYS A 178 1.37 7.87 14.18
CA LYS A 178 0.37 8.86 14.62
C LYS A 178 0.97 10.25 14.84
N ASP A 179 2.27 10.30 15.17
CA ASP A 179 3.00 11.55 15.33
C ASP A 179 3.44 12.14 13.98
N ARG A 180 3.57 11.28 12.97
CA ARG A 180 4.08 11.59 11.62
C ARG A 180 3.01 11.79 10.56
N LEU A 181 1.77 11.34 10.80
CA LEU A 181 0.64 11.51 9.91
C LEU A 181 -0.50 12.27 10.60
N ARG A 182 -1.37 12.89 9.82
CA ARG A 182 -2.65 13.43 10.29
C ARG A 182 -3.61 12.25 10.55
N PRO A 183 -4.64 12.42 11.40
CA PRO A 183 -5.59 11.36 11.69
C PRO A 183 -6.25 10.81 10.43
N VAL A 184 -6.34 9.47 10.35
CA VAL A 184 -7.12 8.75 9.34
C VAL A 184 -8.59 8.77 9.77
N ILE A 185 -9.48 9.05 8.83
CA ILE A 185 -10.92 9.01 9.04
C ILE A 185 -11.45 7.76 8.33
N TRP A 186 -12.15 6.94 9.10
CA TRP A 186 -12.76 5.69 8.66
C TRP A 186 -14.26 5.89 8.42
N PRO A 187 -14.93 4.95 7.72
CA PRO A 187 -16.36 5.04 7.45
C PRO A 187 -17.16 5.22 8.75
N GLY A 188 -18.14 6.13 8.74
CA GLY A 188 -18.89 6.52 9.93
C GLY A 188 -18.21 7.61 10.77
N ASP A 189 -17.33 8.41 10.16
CA ASP A 189 -16.67 9.58 10.76
C ASP A 189 -15.89 9.28 12.05
N THR A 190 -15.25 8.12 12.09
CA THR A 190 -14.47 7.66 13.25
C THR A 190 -12.97 7.67 12.98
N THR A 191 -12.17 7.96 13.99
CA THR A 191 -10.70 7.80 13.97
C THR A 191 -10.24 6.48 14.56
N PHE A 192 -11.18 5.62 14.98
CA PHE A 192 -10.87 4.31 15.52
C PHE A 192 -10.34 3.41 14.42
N VAL A 193 -9.07 3.01 14.54
CA VAL A 193 -8.41 2.15 13.56
C VAL A 193 -9.14 0.81 13.52
N PRO A 194 -9.70 0.40 12.36
CA PRO A 194 -10.32 -0.91 12.23
C PRO A 194 -9.31 -1.97 12.64
N LYS A 195 -9.73 -2.88 13.51
CA LYS A 195 -8.82 -3.89 14.06
C LYS A 195 -8.40 -4.95 13.03
N GLY A 196 -9.10 -5.00 11.89
CA GLY A 196 -9.01 -6.09 10.94
C GLY A 196 -9.61 -7.37 11.54
N TRP A 197 -10.16 -8.25 10.71
CA TRP A 197 -10.70 -9.53 11.18
C TRP A 197 -11.86 -9.44 12.19
N GLU A 198 -12.52 -8.28 12.32
CA GLU A 198 -13.72 -8.12 13.17
C GLU A 198 -14.86 -9.04 12.75
N ILE A 199 -14.82 -9.55 11.52
CA ILE A 199 -15.71 -10.59 11.01
C ILE A 199 -14.82 -11.75 10.55
N PRO A 200 -14.93 -12.96 11.16
CA PRO A 200 -14.24 -14.14 10.67
C PRO A 200 -14.55 -14.32 9.19
N THR A 201 -13.53 -14.28 8.32
CA THR A 201 -13.68 -14.44 6.86
C THR A 201 -14.31 -15.78 6.47
N ASN A 202 -14.27 -16.74 7.39
CA ASN A 202 -15.18 -17.87 7.46
C ASN A 202 -15.71 -17.92 8.89
N GLY A 203 -17.02 -17.97 9.11
CA GLY A 203 -17.65 -18.06 10.45
C GLY A 203 -17.30 -19.30 11.29
N LYS A 204 -16.17 -19.99 10.99
CA LYS A 204 -15.62 -21.09 11.76
C LYS A 204 -14.82 -20.51 12.94
N ARG A 205 -15.40 -20.65 14.13
CA ARG A 205 -14.78 -20.34 15.41
C ARG A 205 -13.65 -21.35 15.69
N LEU A 206 -12.59 -20.92 16.37
CA LEU A 206 -11.49 -21.80 16.76
C LEU A 206 -12.03 -22.88 17.69
N LYS A 207 -11.83 -24.16 17.35
CA LYS A 207 -12.22 -25.27 18.23
C LYS A 207 -11.05 -25.65 19.12
N ILE A 208 -11.25 -25.56 20.43
CA ILE A 208 -10.23 -25.86 21.43
C ILE A 208 -10.63 -27.14 22.14
N GLY A 209 -9.87 -28.20 21.92
CA GLY A 209 -10.04 -29.46 22.61
C GLY A 209 -9.54 -29.38 24.06
N VAL A 210 -10.38 -29.77 25.01
CA VAL A 210 -10.07 -29.77 26.44
C VAL A 210 -10.14 -31.20 26.97
N PRO A 211 -9.03 -31.78 27.46
CA PRO A 211 -9.03 -33.16 27.96
C PRO A 211 -9.93 -33.28 29.20
N ASN A 212 -10.88 -34.22 29.15
CA ASN A 212 -11.85 -34.47 30.23
C ASN A 212 -11.21 -35.13 31.45
N ASN A 213 -10.08 -35.83 31.25
CA ASN A 213 -9.41 -36.65 32.26
C ASN A 213 -8.02 -36.12 32.62
N SER A 214 -7.86 -34.79 32.72
CA SER A 214 -6.61 -34.22 33.20
C SER A 214 -6.44 -34.53 34.67
N GLY A 215 -5.43 -35.34 35.03
CA GLY A 215 -5.07 -35.66 36.43
C GLY A 215 -4.69 -34.46 37.31
N SER A 216 -4.91 -33.22 36.84
CA SER A 216 -4.61 -31.97 37.53
C SER A 216 -5.73 -30.95 37.28
N PRO A 217 -6.86 -31.04 38.02
CA PRO A 217 -8.04 -30.20 37.80
C PRO A 217 -7.81 -28.70 38.05
N GLN A 218 -6.71 -28.34 38.71
CA GLN A 218 -6.30 -26.95 38.89
C GLN A 218 -5.90 -26.24 37.59
N PHE A 219 -5.40 -26.98 36.60
CA PHE A 219 -4.96 -26.40 35.31
C PHE A 219 -6.07 -26.44 34.27
N VAL A 220 -6.77 -27.57 34.18
CA VAL A 220 -7.86 -27.80 33.23
C VAL A 220 -8.90 -28.66 33.93
N LYS A 221 -10.17 -28.29 33.81
CA LYS A 221 -11.29 -29.04 34.38
C LYS A 221 -12.50 -28.91 33.47
N VAL A 222 -13.03 -30.06 33.08
CA VAL A 222 -14.31 -30.19 32.39
C VAL A 222 -15.33 -30.63 33.42
N THR A 223 -16.48 -29.97 33.50
CA THR A 223 -17.60 -30.38 34.36
C THR A 223 -18.86 -30.42 33.53
N ARG A 224 -19.60 -31.51 33.65
CA ARG A 224 -20.86 -31.71 32.92
C ARG A 224 -22.01 -31.67 33.92
N ASP A 225 -22.93 -30.74 33.73
CA ASP A 225 -24.13 -30.66 34.54
C ASP A 225 -25.03 -31.88 34.25
N PRO A 226 -25.32 -32.74 35.24
CA PRO A 226 -26.11 -33.95 35.03
C PRO A 226 -27.59 -33.68 34.73
N ILE A 227 -28.10 -32.47 35.00
CA ILE A 227 -29.51 -32.10 34.82
C ILE A 227 -29.69 -31.41 33.47
N THR A 228 -28.83 -30.45 33.13
CA THR A 228 -28.94 -29.65 31.90
C THR A 228 -28.10 -30.18 30.75
N ASN A 229 -27.23 -31.16 31.02
CA ASN A 229 -26.25 -31.71 30.09
C ASN A 229 -25.24 -30.67 29.54
N SER A 230 -25.15 -29.49 30.17
CA SER A 230 -24.21 -28.43 29.77
C SER A 230 -22.80 -28.74 30.23
N THR A 231 -21.81 -28.48 29.37
CA THR A 231 -20.38 -28.64 29.70
C THR A 231 -19.77 -27.29 30.02
N THR A 232 -19.17 -27.18 31.20
CA THR A 232 -18.41 -26.01 31.65
C THR A 232 -16.93 -26.33 31.73
N PHE A 233 -16.09 -25.39 31.32
CA PHE A 233 -14.64 -25.51 31.32
C PHE A 233 -14.06 -24.52 32.34
N SER A 234 -13.07 -24.93 33.12
CA SER A 234 -12.45 -24.11 34.17
C SER A 234 -11.00 -24.55 34.42
N GLY A 235 -10.27 -23.79 35.25
CA GLY A 235 -8.87 -24.06 35.59
C GLY A 235 -7.93 -23.02 34.99
N PHE A 236 -6.72 -22.94 35.53
CA PHE A 236 -5.76 -21.88 35.23
C PHE A 236 -5.51 -21.69 33.72
N CYS A 237 -5.37 -22.76 32.95
CA CYS A 237 -5.09 -22.67 31.52
C CYS A 237 -6.28 -22.11 30.72
N ILE A 238 -7.51 -22.42 31.15
CA ILE A 238 -8.75 -21.91 30.52
C ILE A 238 -8.88 -20.41 30.82
N GLU A 239 -8.75 -20.02 32.08
CA GLU A 239 -8.86 -18.62 32.52
C GLU A 239 -7.76 -17.75 31.91
N TYR A 240 -6.52 -18.26 31.87
CA TYR A 240 -5.40 -17.57 31.22
C TYR A 240 -5.64 -17.38 29.72
N PHE A 241 -6.11 -18.43 29.03
CA PHE A 241 -6.44 -18.35 27.61
C PHE A 241 -7.53 -17.30 27.36
N GLU A 242 -8.63 -17.33 28.11
CA GLU A 242 -9.70 -16.34 28.00
C GLU A 242 -9.21 -14.91 28.27
N ALA A 243 -8.36 -14.71 29.27
CA ALA A 243 -7.75 -13.42 29.54
C ALA A 243 -6.87 -12.93 28.37
N VAL A 244 -6.11 -13.83 27.74
CA VAL A 244 -5.32 -13.51 26.53
C VAL A 244 -6.24 -13.13 25.38
N ILE A 245 -7.30 -13.92 25.11
CA ILE A 245 -8.29 -13.61 24.07
C ILE A 245 -8.91 -12.23 24.29
N GLN A 246 -9.28 -11.89 25.53
CA GLN A 246 -9.84 -10.58 25.87
C GLN A 246 -8.84 -9.43 25.73
N ALA A 247 -7.55 -9.69 25.97
CA ALA A 247 -6.48 -8.69 25.82
C ALA A 247 -6.01 -8.52 24.37
N MET A 248 -6.31 -9.46 23.47
CA MET A 248 -5.87 -9.41 22.09
C MET A 248 -6.50 -8.23 21.32
N PRO A 249 -5.76 -7.62 20.38
CA PRO A 249 -6.24 -6.47 19.63
C PRO A 249 -7.27 -6.83 18.54
N TYR A 250 -7.62 -8.11 18.36
CA TYR A 250 -8.54 -8.64 17.34
C TYR A 250 -9.44 -9.75 17.91
N ASP A 251 -10.56 -10.03 17.25
CA ASP A 251 -11.45 -11.14 17.66
C ASP A 251 -10.83 -12.50 17.28
N ALA A 252 -10.74 -13.39 18.27
CA ALA A 252 -10.30 -14.76 18.11
C ALA A 252 -11.34 -15.69 18.75
N SER A 253 -12.60 -15.50 18.33
CA SER A 253 -13.76 -16.31 18.67
C SER A 253 -13.43 -17.81 18.72
N SER A 254 -13.52 -18.39 19.91
CA SER A 254 -13.20 -19.79 20.19
C SER A 254 -14.30 -20.50 20.95
N ASP A 255 -14.44 -21.80 20.72
CA ASP A 255 -15.33 -22.69 21.44
C ASP A 255 -14.52 -23.86 22.02
N PHE A 256 -14.81 -24.21 23.27
CA PHE A 256 -14.20 -25.35 23.95
C PHE A 256 -15.04 -26.61 23.73
N PHE A 257 -14.36 -27.74 23.52
CA PHE A 257 -14.99 -29.05 23.36
C PHE A 257 -14.30 -30.07 24.27
N PRO A 258 -15.06 -30.92 24.99
CA PRO A 258 -14.45 -31.95 25.80
C PRO A 258 -13.86 -33.03 24.89
N ILE A 259 -12.70 -33.54 25.27
CA ILE A 259 -12.06 -34.68 24.64
C ILE A 259 -12.07 -35.84 25.63
N GLU A 260 -12.64 -36.96 25.22
CA GLU A 260 -12.65 -38.22 25.96
C GLU A 260 -11.40 -39.03 25.63
N ASP A 261 -10.63 -39.41 26.65
CA ASP A 261 -9.48 -40.34 26.67
C ASP A 261 -8.88 -40.73 25.30
N LEU A 262 -8.42 -39.72 24.54
CA LEU A 262 -7.68 -39.88 23.31
C LEU A 262 -6.18 -39.78 23.65
N ASP A 263 -5.37 -40.71 23.13
CA ASP A 263 -3.93 -40.59 23.26
C ASP A 263 -3.41 -39.34 22.51
N TYR A 264 -2.23 -38.87 22.89
CA TYR A 264 -1.66 -37.64 22.34
C TYR A 264 -1.53 -37.67 20.81
N GLU A 265 -1.18 -38.83 20.24
CA GLU A 265 -1.04 -39.00 18.79
C GLU A 265 -2.39 -38.84 18.07
N THR A 266 -3.46 -39.39 18.64
CA THR A 266 -4.82 -39.26 18.09
C THR A 266 -5.33 -37.82 18.21
N LEU A 267 -4.97 -37.11 19.28
CA LEU A 267 -5.26 -35.67 19.41
C LEU A 267 -4.58 -34.84 18.34
N VAL A 268 -3.30 -35.08 18.09
CA VAL A 268 -2.55 -34.39 17.04
C VAL A 268 -3.15 -34.67 15.67
N TYR A 269 -3.59 -35.91 15.41
CA TYR A 269 -4.23 -36.27 14.15
C TYR A 269 -5.56 -35.54 13.91
N GLN A 270 -6.35 -35.27 14.96
CA GLN A 270 -7.60 -34.51 14.83
C GLN A 270 -7.42 -33.02 14.54
N VAL A 271 -6.24 -32.45 14.79
CA VAL A 271 -5.95 -31.05 14.43
C VAL A 271 -5.73 -30.89 12.90
N TYR A 272 -5.34 -31.96 12.21
CA TYR A 272 -5.05 -31.94 10.76
C TYR A 272 -6.28 -32.21 9.87
N LEU A 273 -7.41 -32.64 10.44
CA LEU A 273 -8.66 -32.97 9.73
C LEU A 273 -9.66 -31.81 9.74
#